data_AF-A0A9E4CK46-F1
#
_entry.id   AF-A0A9E4CK46-F1
#
_cell.length_a   1.000
_cell.length_b   1.000
_cell.length_c   1.000
_cell.angle_alpha   90.00
_cell.angle_beta   90.00
_cell.angle_gamma   90.00
#
_symmetry.space_group_name_H-M   'P 1'
#
loop_
_entity.id
_entity.type
_entity.pdbx_description
1 polymer ?
#
loop_
_entity_poly.entity_id
_entity_poly.type
_entity_poly.pdbx_seq_one_letter_code
_entity_poly.pdbx_strand_id
1 'polypeptide(L)' 'MGNSIAEIYLDETRMQFRNYKAMAEKAMAQVDAGEFFALLDAEANSIALIAKHLAGNMRSRW' A
#
# COMPACT_ATOMS: atom_id res chain seq x y z
N MET A 1 -7.19 1.42 33.92
CA MET A 1 -8.26 1.06 32.98
C MET A 1 -7.58 0.47 31.76
N GLY A 2 -7.97 -0.72 31.31
CA GLY A 2 -7.44 -1.27 30.07
C GLY A 2 -7.97 -0.47 28.88
N ASN A 3 -7.22 -0.43 27.77
CA ASN A 3 -7.69 0.19 26.53
C ASN A 3 -9.03 -0.44 26.12
N SER A 4 -9.94 0.41 25.67
CA SER A 4 -11.18 -0.02 25.03
C SER A 4 -10.88 -0.84 23.77
N ILE A 5 -11.83 -1.67 23.34
CA ILE A 5 -11.72 -2.42 22.08
C ILE A 5 -11.50 -1.46 20.89
N ALA A 6 -12.14 -0.28 20.92
CA ALA A 6 -11.98 0.73 19.88
C ALA A 6 -10.54 1.28 19.79
N GLU A 7 -9.91 1.55 20.94
CA GLU A 7 -8.52 2.02 21.00
C GLU A 7 -7.55 0.95 20.50
N ILE A 8 -7.72 -0.31 20.94
CA ILE A 8 -6.91 -1.44 20.47
C ILE A 8 -7.06 -1.60 18.96
N TYR A 9 -8.30 -1.61 18.45
CA TYR A 9 -8.55 -1.77 17.02
C TYR A 9 -7.91 -0.66 16.19
N LEU A 10 -8.00 0.59 16.65
CA LEU A 10 -7.41 1.73 15.94
C LEU A 10 -5.88 1.64 15.91
N ASP A 11 -5.26 1.26 17.02
CA ASP A 11 -3.80 1.13 17.10
C ASP A 11 -3.27 -0.04 16.25
N GLU A 12 -3.95 -1.19 16.29
CA GLU A 12 -3.65 -2.34 15.43
C GLU A 12 -3.80 -1.98 13.96
N THR A 13 -4.89 -1.31 13.58
CA THR A 13 -5.13 -0.87 12.20
C THR A 13 -3.99 0.03 11.72
N ARG A 14 -3.59 1.03 12.52
CA ARG A 14 -2.47 1.92 12.20
C ARG A 14 -1.15 1.18 12.03
N MET A 15 -0.87 0.20 12.89
CA MET A 15 0.31 -0.64 12.80
C MET A 15 0.32 -1.45 11.49
N GLN A 16 -0.80 -2.09 11.16
CA GLN A 16 -0.93 -2.88 9.94
C GLN A 16 -0.76 -2.01 8.68
N PHE A 17 -1.33 -0.80 8.65
CA PHE A 17 -1.12 0.14 7.54
C PHE A 17 0.36 0.50 7.35
N ARG A 18 1.11 0.75 8.44
CA ARG A 18 2.56 0.99 8.36
C ARG A 18 3.33 -0.23 7.86
N ASN A 19 2.96 -1.43 8.33
CA ASN A 19 3.60 -2.68 7.91
C ASN A 19 3.40 -2.94 6.42
N TYR A 20 2.17 -2.74 5.90
CA TYR A 20 1.89 -2.88 4.47
C TYR A 20 2.64 -1.85 3.64
N LYS A 21 2.72 -0.59 4.09
CA LYS A 21 3.51 0.44 3.41
C LYS A 21 4.98 0.03 3.30
N ALA A 22 5.60 -0.39 4.40
CA ALA A 22 6.99 -0.82 4.42
C ALA A 22 7.24 -2.05 3.53
N MET A 23 6.29 -2.99 3.48
CA MET A 23 6.35 -4.14 2.58
C MET A 23 6.28 -3.71 1.11
N ALA A 24 5.37 -2.81 0.76
CA ALA A 24 5.26 -2.26 -0.59
C ALA A 24 6.52 -1.51 -1.00
N GLU A 25 7.12 -0.70 -0.13
CA GLU A 25 8.38 0.01 -0.39
C GLU A 25 9.53 -0.98 -0.66
N LYS A 26 9.63 -2.05 0.14
CA LYS A 26 10.62 -3.13 -0.09
C LYS A 26 10.38 -3.90 -1.39
N ALA A 27 9.11 -4.10 -1.78
CA ALA A 27 8.77 -4.73 -3.05
C ALA A 27 9.17 -3.84 -4.24
N MET A 28 8.85 -2.55 -4.17
CA MET A 28 9.20 -1.59 -5.23
C MET A 28 10.71 -1.36 -5.35
N ALA A 29 11.47 -1.50 -4.26
CA ALA A 29 12.93 -1.41 -4.28
C ALA A 29 13.63 -2.60 -4.97
N GLN A 30 12.91 -3.69 -5.27
CA GLN A 30 13.48 -4.86 -5.96
C GLN A 30 13.51 -4.72 -7.48
N VAL A 31 12.88 -3.68 -8.03
CA VAL A 31 12.74 -3.47 -9.48
C VAL A 31 13.37 -2.14 -9.89
N ASP A 32 13.87 -2.08 -11.13
CA ASP A 32 14.33 -0.82 -11.70
C ASP A 32 13.17 0.05 -12.22
N ALA A 33 13.49 1.24 -12.73
CA ALA A 33 12.48 2.15 -13.25
C ALA A 33 11.71 1.57 -14.46
N GLY A 34 12.39 0.85 -15.36
CA GLY A 34 11.74 0.24 -16.52
C GLY A 34 10.73 -0.82 -16.10
N GLU A 35 11.13 -1.71 -15.20
CA GLU A 35 10.29 -2.74 -14.61
C GLU A 35 9.12 -2.16 -13.79
N PHE A 36 9.35 -1.04 -13.08
CA PHE A 36 8.32 -0.34 -12.32
C PHE A 36 7.16 0.17 -13.18
N PHE A 37 7.45 0.58 -14.42
CA PHE A 37 6.46 1.06 -15.38
C PHE A 37 6.00 -0.02 -16.38
N ALA A 38 6.61 -1.20 -16.38
CA ALA A 38 6.32 -2.25 -17.34
C ALA A 38 4.91 -2.84 -17.19
N LEU A 39 4.34 -3.26 -18.31
CA LEU A 39 3.12 -4.05 -18.38
C LEU A 39 3.50 -5.49 -18.71
N LEU A 40 3.01 -6.45 -17.92
CA LEU A 40 3.29 -7.89 -18.14
C LEU A 40 2.39 -8.47 -19.25
N ASP A 41 1.22 -7.87 -19.46
CA ASP A 41 0.31 -8.14 -20.56
C ASP A 41 -0.54 -6.89 -20.85
N ALA A 42 -1.39 -6.94 -21.89
CA ALA A 42 -2.16 -5.78 -22.35
C ALA A 42 -3.28 -5.32 -21.41
N GLU A 43 -3.72 -6.17 -20.47
CA GLU A 43 -4.80 -5.90 -19.52
C GLU A 43 -4.28 -5.68 -18.08
N ALA A 44 -3.01 -6.00 -17.83
CA ALA A 44 -2.35 -5.78 -16.56
C ALA A 44 -2.15 -4.29 -16.24
N ASN A 45 -2.08 -3.98 -14.95
CA ASN A 45 -1.58 -2.70 -14.47
C ASN A 45 -0.09 -2.83 -14.11
N SER A 46 0.70 -1.81 -14.44
CA SER A 46 2.07 -1.70 -13.92
C SER A 46 2.07 -1.45 -12.41
N ILE A 47 3.21 -1.70 -11.76
CA ILE A 47 3.40 -1.40 -10.33
C ILE A 47 3.12 0.10 -10.08
N ALA A 48 3.61 0.98 -10.95
CA ALA A 48 3.36 2.41 -10.89
C ALA A 48 1.86 2.77 -10.89
N LEU A 49 1.08 2.12 -11.76
CA LEU A 49 -0.34 2.40 -11.90
C LEU A 49 -1.13 1.89 -10.67
N ILE A 50 -0.79 0.71 -10.15
CA ILE A 50 -1.35 0.18 -8.90
C ILE A 50 -1.06 1.15 -7.74
N ALA A 51 0.18 1.62 -7.59
CA ALA A 51 0.54 2.57 -6.53
C ALA A 51 -0.24 3.88 -6.63
N LYS A 52 -0.42 4.41 -7.86
CA LYS A 52 -1.25 5.60 -8.11
C LYS A 52 -2.71 5.38 -7.71
N HIS A 53 -3.29 4.24 -8.07
CA HIS A 53 -4.68 3.92 -7.70
C HIS A 53 -4.85 3.77 -6.19
N LEU A 54 -3.91 3.10 -5.50
CA LEU A 54 -3.94 2.99 -4.04
C LEU A 54 -3.87 4.36 -3.37
N ALA A 55 -2.93 5.22 -3.78
CA ALA A 55 -2.82 6.57 -3.23
C ALA A 55 -4.10 7.39 -3.45
N GLY A 56 -4.70 7.30 -4.65
CA GLY A 56 -5.96 7.97 -4.96
C GLY A 56 -7.15 7.45 -4.14
N ASN A 57 -7.25 6.12 -3.99
CA ASN A 57 -8.28 5.46 -3.20
C ASN A 57 -8.17 5.79 -1.72
N MET A 58 -6.95 5.87 -1.21
CA MET A 58 -6.71 6.21 0.19
C MET A 58 -7.17 7.63 0.48
N ARG A 59 -6.72 8.61 -0.32
CA ARG A 59 -7.08 10.02 -0.13
C ARG A 59 -8.57 10.32 -0.27
N SER A 60 -9.32 9.53 -1.04
CA SER A 60 -10.75 9.80 -1.27
C SER A 60 -11.68 9.14 -0.27
N ARG A 61 -11.22 8.09 0.44
CA ARG A 61 -12.05 7.29 1.35
C ARG A 61 -11.60 7.34 2.80
N TRP A 62 -10.36 7.78 3.06
CA TRP A 62 -9.76 7.92 4.38
C TRP A 62 -9.13 9.30 4.53
#